data_AF-A0A7K0D186-F1
#
_entry.id   AF-A0A7K0D186-F1
#
_cell.length_a   1.000
_cell.length_b   1.000
_cell.length_c   1.000
_cell.angle_alpha   90.00
_cell.angle_beta   90.00
_cell.angle_gamma   90.00
#
_symmetry.space_group_name_H-M   'P 1'
#
loop_
_entity.id
_entity.type
_entity.pdbx_description
1 polymer ?
#
loop_
_entity_poly.entity_id
_entity_poly.type
_entity_poly.pdbx_seq_one_letter_code
_entity_poly.pdbx_strand_id
1 'polypeptide(L)'
;MRRNSAGRRLFNDQEVGWLRVCAKLRASGMPLPRIRRYADLARQGADTVHERFDLVRENESAVRQQISDLQDALAVIRGKITLYADHLAAGSADELWCDGPECASV
;
A
#
# COMPACT_ATOMS: atom_id res chain seq x y z
N MET A 1 17.00 5.77 26.24
CA MET A 1 15.58 6.25 26.23
C MET A 1 15.39 7.15 27.44
N ARG A 2 15.34 8.47 27.27
CA ARG A 2 15.15 9.40 28.39
C ARG A 2 13.66 9.56 28.68
N ARG A 3 13.25 9.28 29.91
CA ARG A 3 11.92 9.58 30.43
C ARG A 3 11.99 10.94 31.13
N ASN A 4 10.97 11.78 30.97
CA ASN A 4 10.87 12.98 31.83
C ASN A 4 10.50 12.55 33.27
N SER A 5 10.58 13.49 34.21
CA SER A 5 10.20 13.28 35.62
C SER A 5 8.75 12.82 35.83
N ALA A 6 7.89 12.93 34.80
CA ALA A 6 6.51 12.47 34.77
C ALA A 6 6.30 11.13 34.04
N GLY A 7 7.38 10.40 33.69
CA GLY A 7 7.30 9.08 33.06
C GLY A 7 6.88 9.05 31.58
N ARG A 8 6.73 10.21 30.92
CA ARG A 8 6.44 10.30 29.48
C ARG A 8 7.71 10.10 28.65
N ARG A 9 7.60 9.32 27.56
CA ARG A 9 8.62 9.26 26.52
C ARG A 9 8.73 10.64 25.87
N LEU A 10 9.88 11.28 26.01
CA LEU A 10 10.25 12.43 25.19
C LEU A 10 10.67 11.88 23.84
N PHE A 11 9.83 12.08 22.82
CA PHE A 11 10.20 11.84 21.43
C PHE A 11 10.92 13.08 20.92
N ASN A 12 12.19 12.97 20.55
CA ASN A 12 12.84 14.02 19.79
C ASN A 12 12.31 14.05 18.34
N ASP A 13 12.51 15.15 17.60
CA ASP A 13 12.01 15.27 16.22
C ASP A 13 12.50 14.14 15.30
N GLN A 14 13.68 13.60 15.59
CA GLN A 14 14.25 12.47 14.88
C GLN A 14 13.44 11.18 15.12
N GLU A 15 13.01 10.90 16.35
CA GLU A 15 12.15 9.77 16.71
C GLU A 15 10.74 9.90 16.10
N VAL A 16 10.22 11.13 15.98
CA VAL A 16 8.98 11.39 15.24
C VAL A 16 9.16 11.10 13.75
N GLY A 17 10.29 11.47 13.16
CA GLY A 17 10.65 11.10 11.79
C GLY A 17 10.66 9.59 11.57
N TRP A 18 11.26 8.82 12.49
CA TRP A 18 11.27 7.37 12.44
C TRP A 18 9.86 6.75 12.56
N LEU A 19 8.99 7.31 13.41
CA LEU A 19 7.61 6.87 13.51
C LEU A 19 6.84 7.07 12.19
N ARG A 20 7.06 8.17 11.48
CA ARG A 20 6.44 8.39 10.16
C ARG A 20 6.90 7.34 9.14
N VAL A 21 8.20 7.01 9.12
CA VAL A 21 8.72 5.97 8.23
C VAL A 21 8.08 4.62 8.55
N CYS A 22 8.07 4.20 9.82
CA CYS A 22 7.44 2.94 10.23
C CYS A 22 5.93 2.90 9.91
N ALA A 23 5.23 4.02 10.06
CA ALA A 23 3.82 4.12 9.71
C ALA A 23 3.60 3.93 8.20
N LYS A 24 4.46 4.50 7.35
CA LYS A 24 4.38 4.33 5.90
C LYS A 24 4.75 2.92 5.45
N LEU A 25 5.78 2.31 6.04
CA LEU A 25 6.13 0.91 5.77
C LEU A 25 4.95 -0.02 6.11
N ARG A 26 4.28 0.22 7.24
CA ARG A 26 3.06 -0.52 7.61
C ARG A 26 1.92 -0.31 6.62
N ALA A 27 1.64 0.94 6.27
CA ALA A 27 0.59 1.27 5.32
C ALA A 27 0.82 0.66 3.93
N SER A 28 2.09 0.46 3.56
CA SER A 28 2.50 -0.17 2.30
C SER A 28 2.45 -1.71 2.30
N GLY A 29 1.96 -2.32 3.39
CA GLY A 29 1.81 -3.78 3.49
C GLY A 29 2.98 -4.51 4.14
N MET A 30 4.00 -3.80 4.65
CA MET A 30 5.10 -4.46 5.36
C MET A 30 4.58 -5.10 6.67
N PRO A 31 4.83 -6.41 6.92
CA PRO A 31 4.42 -7.08 8.15
C PRO A 31 5.07 -6.46 9.40
N LEU A 32 4.33 -6.43 10.51
CA LEU A 32 4.82 -5.90 11.79
C LEU A 32 6.15 -6.54 12.27
N PRO A 33 6.40 -7.85 12.09
CA PRO A 33 7.70 -8.45 12.40
C PRO A 33 8.86 -7.85 11.61
N ARG A 34 8.66 -7.54 10.31
CA ARG A 34 9.67 -6.89 9.46
C ARG A 34 9.92 -5.45 9.87
N ILE A 35 8.87 -4.71 10.22
CA ILE A 35 8.99 -3.34 10.75
C ILE A 35 9.76 -3.34 12.08
N ARG A 36 9.53 -4.33 12.94
CA ARG A 36 10.28 -4.50 14.19
C ARG A 36 11.76 -4.75 13.91
N ARG A 37 12.09 -5.66 12.98
CA ARG A 37 13.47 -5.91 12.55
C ARG A 37 14.12 -4.62 12.03
N TYR A 38 13.44 -3.89 11.15
CA TYR A 38 13.93 -2.60 10.64
C TYR A 38 14.22 -1.59 11.77
N ALA A 39 13.32 -1.48 12.75
CA ALA A 39 13.50 -0.60 13.90
C ALA A 39 14.65 -1.04 14.82
N ASP A 40 14.87 -2.35 14.99
CA ASP A 40 15.98 -2.89 15.77
C ASP A 40 17.32 -2.64 15.07
N LEU A 41 17.38 -2.83 13.75
CA LEU A 41 18.55 -2.48 12.93
C LEU A 41 18.84 -0.98 13.00
N ALA A 42 17.82 -0.13 12.92
CA ALA A 42 17.99 1.32 12.97
C ALA A 42 18.59 1.81 14.30
N ARG A 43 18.34 1.10 15.41
CA ARG A 43 18.95 1.42 16.71
C ARG A 43 20.42 1.02 16.82
N GLN A 44 20.89 0.07 16.01
CA GLN A 44 22.29 -0.37 16.00
C GLN A 44 23.22 0.61 15.28
N GLY A 45 22.69 1.54 14.48
CA GLY A 45 23.46 2.62 13.89
C GLY A 45 23.93 2.34 12.46
N ALA A 46 25.12 2.85 12.11
CA ALA A 46 25.61 2.88 10.73
C ALA A 46 25.93 1.49 10.16
N ASP A 47 26.31 0.54 11.01
CA ASP A 47 26.76 -0.79 10.58
C ASP A 47 25.64 -1.62 9.93
N THR A 48 24.38 -1.28 10.20
CA THR A 48 23.19 -1.98 9.66
C THR A 48 22.54 -1.27 8.48
N VAL A 49 23.19 -0.27 7.88
CA VAL A 49 22.62 0.48 6.75
C VAL A 49 22.31 -0.44 5.56
N HIS A 50 23.18 -1.41 5.26
CA HIS A 50 22.97 -2.36 4.18
C HIS A 50 21.71 -3.22 4.40
N GLU A 51 21.55 -3.82 5.58
CA GLU A 51 20.36 -4.62 5.89
C GLU A 51 19.07 -3.80 5.87
N ARG A 52 19.13 -2.55 6.33
CA ARG A 52 17.99 -1.62 6.26
C ARG A 52 17.64 -1.27 4.82
N PHE A 53 18.64 -1.04 3.98
CA PHE A 53 18.47 -0.77 2.56
C PHE A 53 17.78 -1.94 1.85
N ASP A 54 18.24 -3.16 2.08
CA ASP A 54 17.65 -4.35 1.46
C ASP A 54 16.18 -4.54 1.88
N LEU A 55 15.86 -4.34 3.17
CA LEU A 55 14.49 -4.42 3.67
C LEU A 55 13.54 -3.42 3.01
N VAL A 56 13.97 -2.16 2.84
CA VAL A 56 13.12 -1.14 2.21
C VAL A 56 13.03 -1.33 0.69
N ARG A 57 14.09 -1.85 0.05
CA ARG A 57 14.10 -2.19 -1.38
C ARG A 57 13.15 -3.35 -1.70
N GLU A 58 13.14 -4.40 -0.88
CA GLU A 58 12.18 -5.49 -1.03
C GLU A 58 10.73 -4.99 -0.90
N ASN A 59 10.49 -4.12 0.08
CA ASN A 59 9.18 -3.50 0.25
C ASN A 59 8.81 -2.61 -0.94
N GLU A 60 9.75 -1.84 -1.48
CA GLU A 60 9.53 -1.05 -2.70
C GLU A 60 9.08 -1.94 -3.86
N SER A 61 9.73 -3.09 -4.07
CA SER A 61 9.33 -4.04 -5.11
C SER A 61 7.90 -4.54 -4.91
N ALA A 62 7.53 -4.89 -3.67
CA ALA A 62 6.18 -5.36 -3.35
C ALA A 62 5.12 -4.25 -3.59
N VAL A 63 5.43 -3.01 -3.21
CA VAL A 63 4.54 -1.86 -3.42
C VAL A 63 4.36 -1.57 -4.91
N ARG A 64 5.43 -1.63 -5.70
CA ARG A 64 5.35 -1.46 -7.16
C ARG A 64 4.44 -2.51 -7.80
N GLN A 65 4.51 -3.76 -7.36
CA GLN A 65 3.61 -4.80 -7.84
C GLN A 65 2.15 -4.49 -7.47
N GLN A 66 1.87 -4.12 -6.21
CA GLN A 66 0.52 -3.74 -5.78
C GLN A 66 -0.03 -2.55 -6.59
N ILE A 67 0.80 -1.58 -6.93
CA ILE A 67 0.40 -0.45 -7.78
C ILE A 67 0.02 -0.94 -9.18
N SER A 68 0.80 -1.84 -9.77
CA SER A 68 0.50 -2.43 -11.08
C SER A 68 -0.85 -3.16 -11.05
N ASP A 69 -1.06 -4.04 -10.06
CA ASP A 69 -2.28 -4.83 -9.95
C ASP A 69 -3.52 -3.92 -9.75
N LEU A 70 -3.37 -2.83 -8.97
CA LEU A 70 -4.43 -1.84 -8.79
C LEU A 70 -4.69 -1.02 -10.04
N GLN A 71 -3.68 -0.72 -10.85
CA GLN A 71 -3.84 -0.04 -12.13
C GLN A 71 -4.61 -0.92 -13.13
N ASP A 72 -4.29 -2.21 -13.19
CA ASP A 72 -5.00 -3.18 -14.03
C ASP A 72 -6.46 -3.32 -13.61
N ALA A 73 -6.72 -3.46 -12.30
CA ALA A 73 -8.08 -3.49 -11.77
C ALA A 73 -8.85 -2.19 -12.09
N LEU A 74 -8.19 -1.04 -11.96
CA LEU A 74 -8.80 0.26 -12.27
C LEU A 74 -9.14 0.37 -13.77
N ALA A 75 -8.34 -0.20 -14.66
CA ALA A 75 -8.64 -0.22 -16.09
C ALA A 75 -9.94 -0.99 -16.39
N VAL A 76 -10.12 -2.16 -15.77
CA VAL A 76 -11.36 -2.96 -15.88
C VAL A 76 -12.57 -2.18 -15.36
N ILE A 77 -12.43 -1.57 -14.18
CA ILE A 77 -13.49 -0.75 -13.57
C ILE A 77 -13.89 0.40 -14.49
N ARG A 78 -12.91 1.10 -15.09
CA ARG A 78 -13.17 2.18 -16.05
C ARG A 78 -13.92 1.69 -17.28
N GLY A 79 -13.53 0.54 -17.84
CA GLY A 79 -14.24 -0.08 -18.96
C GLY A 79 -15.70 -0.37 -18.62
N LYS A 80 -15.97 -0.91 -17.43
CA LYS A 80 -17.35 -1.14 -16.95
C LYS A 80 -18.13 0.16 -16.76
N ILE A 81 -17.49 1.21 -16.23
CA ILE A 81 -18.13 2.53 -16.09
C ILE A 81 -18.52 3.08 -17.46
N THR A 82 -17.64 3.02 -18.46
CA THR A 82 -17.95 3.48 -19.82
C THR A 82 -19.11 2.69 -20.42
N LEU A 83 -19.06 1.36 -20.34
CA LEU A 83 -20.13 0.50 -20.84
C LEU A 83 -21.48 0.85 -20.19
N TYR A 84 -21.53 1.01 -18.87
CA TYR A 84 -22.76 1.40 -18.19
C TYR A 84 -23.22 2.80 -18.57
N ALA A 85 -22.30 3.76 -18.72
CA ALA A 85 -22.64 5.11 -19.16
C ALA A 85 -23.28 5.12 -20.55
N ASP A 86 -22.75 4.32 -21.48
CA ASP A 86 -23.26 4.22 -22.86
C ASP A 86 -24.68 3.64 -22.88
N HIS A 87 -24.92 2.54 -22.16
CA HIS A 87 -26.26 1.93 -22.06
C HIS A 87 -27.28 2.83 -21.34
N LEU A 88 -26.85 3.56 -20.30
CA LEU A 88 -27.72 4.53 -19.63
C LEU A 88 -28.09 5.69 -20.57
N ALA A 89 -27.16 6.16 -21.39
CA ALA A 89 -27.42 7.20 -22.37
C ALA A 89 -28.33 6.71 -23.52
N ALA A 90 -28.18 5.45 -23.92
CA ALA A 90 -29.00 4.82 -24.95
C ALA A 90 -30.40 4.37 -24.46
N GLY A 91 -30.62 4.33 -23.13
CA GLY A 91 -31.86 3.80 -22.55
C GLY A 91 -31.98 2.28 -22.65
N SER A 92 -30.89 1.57 -22.93
CA SER A 92 -30.84 0.11 -23.08
C SER A 92 -30.22 -0.59 -21.87
N ALA A 93 -30.46 -0.06 -20.67
CA ALA A 93 -29.91 -0.60 -19.44
C ALA A 93 -30.41 -2.02 -19.13
N ASP A 94 -31.60 -2.38 -19.61
CA ASP A 94 -32.17 -3.74 -19.47
C ASP A 94 -31.34 -4.81 -20.21
N GLU A 95 -30.59 -4.42 -21.26
CA GLU A 95 -29.74 -5.32 -22.05
C GLU A 95 -28.43 -5.69 -21.34
N LEU A 96 -28.02 -4.90 -20.33
CA LEU A 96 -26.79 -5.13 -19.54
C LEU A 96 -26.85 -6.40 -18.69
N TRP A 97 -28.05 -6.94 -18.48
CA TRP A 97 -28.32 -8.07 -17.58
C TRP A 97 -28.79 -9.32 -18.31
N CYS A 98 -28.81 -9.33 -19.65
CA CYS A 98 -29.42 -10.43 -20.39
C CYS A 98 -28.62 -11.74 -20.35
N ASP A 99 -27.30 -11.72 -20.11
CA ASP A 99 -26.54 -12.95 -19.91
C ASP A 99 -25.40 -12.74 -18.91
N GLY A 100 -25.25 -13.67 -17.96
CA GLY A 100 -24.29 -13.60 -16.85
C GLY A 100 -22.80 -13.57 -17.27
N PRO A 101 -21.85 -13.79 -16.33
CA PRO A 101 -20.41 -13.60 -16.58
C PRO A 101 -19.78 -14.54 -17.64
N GLU A 102 -20.59 -15.39 -18.29
CA GLU A 102 -20.20 -16.29 -19.38
C GLU A 102 -20.99 -15.94 -20.65
N CYS A 103 -20.72 -14.81 -21.27
CA CYS A 103 -21.04 -14.63 -22.69
C CYS A 103 -19.83 -14.10 -23.44
N ALA A 104 -19.03 -15.07 -23.90
CA ALA A 104 -18.20 -14.88 -25.06
C ALA A 104 -19.05 -15.05 -26.34
N SER A 105 -18.70 -14.24 -27.34
CA SER A 105 -18.97 -14.39 -28.78
C SER A 105 -20.42 -14.29 -29.26
N VAL A 106 -20.71 -13.22 -30.03
CA VAL A 106 -20.82 -13.31 -31.50
C VAL A 106 -20.07 -12.14 -32.13
#